data_AF-A0A7T1T915-F1
#
_entry.id   AF-A0A7T1T915-F1
#
_cell.length_a   1.000
_cell.length_b   1.000
_cell.length_c   1.000
_cell.angle_alpha   90.00
_cell.angle_beta   90.00
_cell.angle_gamma   90.00
#
_symmetry.space_group_name_H-M   'P 1'
#
loop_
_entity.id
_entity.type
_entity.pdbx_description
1 polymer ?
#
loop_
_entity_poly.entity_id
_entity_poly.type
_entity_poly.pdbx_seq_one_letter_code
_entity_poly.pdbx_strand_id
1 'polypeptide(L)'
;MGITRTLRVVSGAVLTGALLFSSAPNAAADQVRDDQWVLKSLDTESIWKTTKGKGQTVAVIDDGVNPNHPDLKGNVLKGKDFLDGGSAAPKPGDYHGTAMASLIAGHGHGPRNAQGVLGLAPESKILPIRDYGSGGKGDGASIRYAVDHGATVVNISQGGTSSSQEEAEAVAYALKKNVLVVAAPGNSAGPVEYPAAYPGAVAVTAVGESGTLWPKSSHGPKTMLSAPGAKIVHAGGPSNLNGYGIGSGTSDSAAYVSATAALLKAKYPDLSAGQIVNRLTKTAEMPASEKGAKLPDERYGYGSIRPLAALQNDIPKGSKYGPLSVPQQLKNEEKVAEKERESQAQQEQADREFVIIWSVIGVMALLLVVGIVLLVARSRRKKNRTNGPGGPGMPGGGYPYPPGPGYGQPPHQQQPYAPQPTAPPQQPPYN
;
A
#
# COMPACT_ATOMS: atom_id res chain seq x y z
N MET A 1 76.82 -64.75 19.25
CA MET A 1 76.92 -63.62 18.29
C MET A 1 75.60 -63.55 17.55
N GLY A 2 74.82 -62.48 17.49
CA GLY A 2 74.86 -61.15 18.09
C GLY A 2 73.44 -60.61 18.03
N ILE A 3 73.04 -59.92 19.10
CA ILE A 3 71.74 -59.29 19.32
C ILE A 3 71.75 -57.91 18.67
N THR A 4 70.69 -57.54 17.95
CA THR A 4 70.27 -56.12 17.85
C THR A 4 68.75 -55.98 17.64
N ARG A 5 68.11 -55.63 18.77
CA ARG A 5 66.91 -54.81 18.99
C ARG A 5 66.26 -54.14 17.76
N THR A 6 64.92 -54.16 17.71
CA THR A 6 64.13 -52.96 18.07
C THR A 6 62.66 -53.29 18.39
N LEU A 7 62.26 -52.87 19.59
CA LEU A 7 60.90 -52.78 20.11
C LEU A 7 60.40 -51.35 19.87
N ARG A 8 59.20 -51.13 19.31
CA ARG A 8 58.33 -49.94 19.51
C ARG A 8 56.87 -50.38 19.32
N VAL A 9 56.07 -50.48 20.39
CA VAL A 9 55.24 -49.41 21.01
C VAL A 9 53.99 -49.13 20.17
N VAL A 10 52.86 -49.76 20.51
CA VAL A 10 51.71 -49.26 21.30
C VAL A 10 50.62 -48.62 20.44
N SER A 11 49.44 -49.24 20.57
CA SER A 11 48.08 -48.74 20.43
C SER A 11 47.89 -47.22 20.38
N GLY A 12 47.13 -46.73 19.39
CA GLY A 12 46.56 -45.39 19.44
C GLY A 12 45.89 -44.97 18.14
N ALA A 13 44.70 -44.38 18.28
CA ALA A 13 43.92 -43.64 17.28
C ALA A 13 43.02 -44.42 16.30
N VAL A 14 42.06 -45.18 16.83
CA VAL A 14 40.71 -45.22 16.23
C VAL A 14 39.88 -44.17 16.96
N LEU A 15 39.87 -42.90 16.49
CA LEU A 15 38.86 -41.87 16.86
C LEU A 15 39.03 -40.48 16.19
N THR A 16 39.57 -40.38 14.97
CA THR A 16 39.75 -39.06 14.29
C THR A 16 39.24 -39.05 12.85
N GLY A 17 38.15 -39.76 12.57
CA GLY A 17 37.53 -39.82 11.23
C GLY A 17 36.12 -39.24 11.11
N ALA A 18 35.52 -38.73 12.18
CA ALA A 18 34.09 -38.41 12.22
C ALA A 18 33.73 -36.91 12.40
N LEU A 19 34.68 -35.99 12.24
CA LEU A 19 34.44 -34.54 12.50
C LEU A 19 34.59 -33.61 11.28
N LEU A 20 34.73 -34.13 10.06
CA LEU A 20 34.95 -33.28 8.87
C LEU A 20 33.72 -33.07 7.96
N PHE A 21 32.51 -33.48 8.35
CA PHE A 21 31.32 -33.36 7.50
C PHE A 21 30.29 -32.30 7.91
N SER A 22 30.55 -31.44 8.90
CA SER A 22 29.56 -30.43 9.35
C SER A 22 29.89 -28.96 9.09
N SER A 23 31.03 -28.63 8.47
CA SER A 23 31.45 -27.24 8.22
C SER A 23 31.17 -26.71 6.81
N ALA A 24 30.93 -27.58 5.83
CA ALA A 24 30.73 -27.19 4.44
C ALA A 24 29.47 -26.32 4.14
N PRO A 25 28.28 -26.54 4.77
CA PRO A 25 27.11 -25.74 4.40
C PRO A 25 27.17 -24.30 4.92
N ASN A 26 27.89 -24.03 6.01
CA ASN A 26 28.04 -22.66 6.55
C ASN A 26 28.90 -21.79 5.63
N ALA A 27 30.03 -22.33 5.14
CA ALA A 27 30.96 -21.59 4.28
C ALA A 27 30.32 -21.17 2.93
N ALA A 28 29.49 -22.03 2.34
CA ALA A 28 28.78 -21.69 1.09
C ALA A 28 27.67 -20.64 1.30
N ALA A 29 27.02 -20.64 2.48
CA ALA A 29 25.99 -19.66 2.80
C ALA A 29 26.55 -18.27 3.12
N ASP A 30 27.70 -18.21 3.79
CA ASP A 30 28.42 -16.95 4.04
C ASP A 30 28.85 -16.32 2.69
N GLN A 31 29.31 -17.14 1.74
CA GLN A 31 29.67 -16.67 0.40
C GLN A 31 28.47 -16.09 -0.39
N VAL A 32 27.29 -16.71 -0.31
CA VAL A 32 26.06 -16.17 -0.97
C VAL A 32 25.73 -14.78 -0.43
N ARG A 33 25.84 -14.57 0.88
CA ARG A 33 25.57 -13.29 1.53
C ARG A 33 26.59 -12.23 1.12
N ASP A 34 27.87 -12.59 1.14
CA ASP A 34 28.99 -11.72 0.82
C ASP A 34 28.94 -11.26 -0.65
N ASP A 35 28.40 -12.09 -1.54
CA ASP A 35 28.22 -11.77 -2.96
C ASP A 35 26.99 -10.85 -3.22
N GLN A 36 26.09 -10.63 -2.24
CA GLN A 36 24.97 -9.70 -2.37
C GLN A 36 25.41 -8.22 -2.20
N TRP A 37 26.20 -7.70 -3.14
CA TRP A 37 26.72 -6.32 -3.11
C TRP A 37 25.65 -5.26 -2.85
N VAL A 38 24.41 -5.51 -3.28
CA VAL A 38 23.25 -4.61 -3.11
C VAL A 38 22.93 -4.34 -1.64
N LEU A 39 23.11 -5.32 -0.75
CA LEU A 39 22.83 -5.14 0.68
C LEU A 39 23.72 -4.05 1.29
N LYS A 40 24.97 -4.01 0.85
CA LYS A 40 25.95 -3.00 1.26
C LYS A 40 25.71 -1.66 0.56
N SER A 41 25.47 -1.67 -0.76
CA SER A 41 25.31 -0.43 -1.53
C SER A 41 24.07 0.38 -1.12
N LEU A 42 23.00 -0.29 -0.68
CA LEU A 42 21.79 0.36 -0.19
C LEU A 42 21.79 0.64 1.33
N ASP A 43 22.83 0.24 2.06
CA ASP A 43 22.91 0.34 3.54
C ASP A 43 21.69 -0.31 4.23
N THR A 44 21.47 -1.59 3.93
CA THR A 44 20.31 -2.36 4.42
C THR A 44 20.25 -2.48 5.93
N GLU A 45 21.39 -2.54 6.62
CA GLU A 45 21.41 -2.54 8.10
C GLU A 45 20.80 -1.27 8.69
N SER A 46 21.11 -0.10 8.13
CA SER A 46 20.52 1.16 8.59
C SER A 46 19.04 1.27 8.22
N ILE A 47 18.63 0.72 7.07
CA ILE A 47 17.23 0.65 6.65
C ILE A 47 16.41 -0.16 7.66
N TRP A 48 16.90 -1.34 8.04
CA TRP A 48 16.19 -2.27 8.92
C TRP A 48 16.10 -1.83 10.38
N LYS A 49 16.91 -0.85 10.81
CA LYS A 49 16.69 -0.13 12.08
C LYS A 49 15.40 0.69 12.08
N THR A 50 14.90 1.04 10.91
CA THR A 50 13.65 1.79 10.75
C THR A 50 12.46 0.87 10.51
N THR A 51 12.54 -0.03 9.52
CA THR A 51 11.48 -1.00 9.20
C THR A 51 12.03 -2.10 8.30
N LYS A 52 11.38 -3.27 8.32
CA LYS A 52 11.66 -4.43 7.46
C LYS A 52 10.49 -4.78 6.53
N GLY A 53 9.45 -3.94 6.46
CA GLY A 53 8.31 -4.12 5.56
C GLY A 53 7.12 -4.88 6.16
N LYS A 54 7.11 -5.08 7.48
CA LYS A 54 6.03 -5.79 8.18
C LYS A 54 4.65 -5.23 7.84
N GLY A 55 3.70 -6.14 7.61
CA GLY A 55 2.30 -5.79 7.32
C GLY A 55 2.05 -5.40 5.86
N GLN A 56 3.06 -5.43 5.00
CA GLN A 56 2.91 -5.20 3.58
C GLN A 56 2.87 -6.53 2.82
N THR A 57 2.02 -6.56 1.79
CA THR A 57 1.94 -7.65 0.83
C THR A 57 2.39 -7.13 -0.52
N VAL A 58 3.42 -7.76 -1.10
CA VAL A 58 3.89 -7.49 -2.46
C VAL A 58 3.42 -8.65 -3.34
N ALA A 59 2.59 -8.35 -4.33
CA ALA A 59 2.26 -9.33 -5.35
C ALA A 59 3.40 -9.46 -6.34
N VAL A 60 3.75 -10.68 -6.71
CA VAL A 60 4.77 -10.99 -7.71
C VAL A 60 4.08 -11.72 -8.86
N ILE A 61 3.88 -11.01 -9.98
CA ILE A 61 3.33 -11.56 -11.22
C ILE A 61 4.52 -12.03 -12.06
N ASP A 62 4.70 -13.36 -12.16
CA ASP A 62 5.90 -13.99 -12.75
C ASP A 62 5.65 -15.49 -13.06
N ASP A 63 6.72 -16.28 -13.25
CA ASP A 63 6.70 -17.73 -13.55
C ASP A 63 6.35 -18.64 -12.36
N GLY A 64 6.02 -18.05 -11.21
CA GLY A 64 5.69 -18.73 -9.96
C GLY A 64 6.75 -18.56 -8.88
N VAL A 65 6.38 -18.82 -7.62
CA VAL A 65 7.28 -18.66 -6.47
C VAL A 65 7.34 -19.95 -5.68
N ASN A 66 8.54 -20.48 -5.44
CA ASN A 66 8.74 -21.66 -4.61
C ASN A 66 8.48 -21.30 -3.13
N PRO A 67 7.35 -21.73 -2.52
CA PRO A 67 7.03 -21.38 -1.14
C PRO A 67 7.88 -22.14 -0.12
N ASN A 68 8.63 -23.16 -0.57
CA ASN A 68 9.44 -24.04 0.26
C ASN A 68 10.93 -23.68 0.26
N HIS A 69 11.35 -22.69 -0.54
CA HIS A 69 12.74 -22.24 -0.51
C HIS A 69 13.09 -21.78 0.92
N PRO A 70 14.22 -22.22 1.52
CA PRO A 70 14.56 -21.90 2.92
C PRO A 70 14.46 -20.41 3.26
N ASP A 71 14.98 -19.55 2.38
CA ASP A 71 14.98 -18.09 2.56
C ASP A 71 13.62 -17.39 2.35
N LEU A 72 12.59 -18.12 1.91
CA LEU A 72 11.25 -17.57 1.63
C LEU A 72 10.14 -18.27 2.40
N LYS A 73 10.43 -19.44 2.98
CA LYS A 73 9.45 -20.25 3.69
C LYS A 73 8.78 -19.41 4.78
N GLY A 74 7.45 -19.39 4.76
CA GLY A 74 6.63 -18.58 5.67
C GLY A 74 6.38 -17.13 5.24
N ASN A 75 7.07 -16.62 4.22
CA ASN A 75 6.78 -15.31 3.61
C ASN A 75 5.93 -15.38 2.34
N VAL A 76 5.81 -16.55 1.72
CA VAL A 76 4.98 -16.75 0.52
C VAL A 76 3.56 -17.15 0.91
N LEU A 77 2.58 -16.34 0.49
CA LEU A 77 1.15 -16.58 0.70
C LEU A 77 0.59 -17.58 -0.31
N LYS A 78 -0.66 -17.99 -0.10
CA LYS A 78 -1.40 -18.74 -1.13
C LYS A 78 -1.70 -17.81 -2.31
N GLY A 79 -1.13 -18.15 -3.46
CA GLY A 79 -1.29 -17.43 -4.71
C GLY A 79 -2.34 -18.01 -5.65
N LYS A 80 -2.30 -17.54 -6.90
CA LYS A 80 -3.12 -18.05 -8.01
C LYS A 80 -2.29 -18.23 -9.28
N ASP A 81 -2.56 -19.31 -9.99
CA ASP A 81 -2.05 -19.57 -11.32
C ASP A 81 -3.10 -19.17 -12.37
N PHE A 82 -2.73 -18.29 -13.30
CA PHE A 82 -3.56 -17.82 -14.40
C PHE A 82 -3.28 -18.53 -15.73
N LEU A 83 -2.24 -19.36 -15.79
CA LEU A 83 -1.83 -20.10 -16.98
C LEU A 83 -2.59 -21.42 -17.10
N ASP A 84 -2.55 -22.24 -16.05
CA ASP A 84 -3.19 -23.57 -16.03
C ASP A 84 -4.03 -23.83 -14.78
N GLY A 85 -4.14 -22.85 -13.89
CA GLY A 85 -4.94 -22.95 -12.68
C GLY A 85 -4.24 -23.72 -11.55
N GLY A 86 -4.82 -23.67 -10.35
CA GLY A 86 -4.24 -24.32 -9.18
C GLY A 86 -3.21 -23.45 -8.44
N SER A 87 -2.08 -24.04 -8.09
CA SER A 87 -1.06 -23.40 -7.23
C SER A 87 -0.12 -22.52 -8.04
N ALA A 88 0.18 -21.31 -7.54
CA ALA A 88 1.22 -20.43 -8.11
C ALA A 88 2.67 -20.88 -7.81
N ALA A 89 2.88 -22.19 -7.66
CA ALA A 89 4.21 -22.76 -7.49
C ALA A 89 4.88 -22.87 -8.88
N PRO A 90 6.21 -22.72 -8.97
CA PRO A 90 6.91 -22.79 -10.24
C PRO A 90 6.85 -24.21 -10.83
N LYS A 91 6.82 -24.30 -12.16
CA LYS A 91 7.03 -25.58 -12.87
C LYS A 91 8.53 -25.88 -12.99
N PRO A 92 8.91 -27.12 -13.36
CA PRO A 92 10.32 -27.43 -13.64
C PRO A 92 10.89 -26.47 -14.68
N GLY A 93 11.98 -25.78 -14.33
CA GLY A 93 12.62 -24.78 -15.17
C GLY A 93 12.22 -23.33 -14.87
N ASP A 94 11.07 -23.11 -14.21
CA ASP A 94 10.63 -21.79 -13.73
C ASP A 94 11.33 -21.48 -12.39
N TYR A 95 12.08 -20.37 -12.33
CA TYR A 95 12.79 -19.95 -11.12
C TYR A 95 12.77 -18.43 -10.93
N HIS A 96 12.33 -17.67 -11.92
CA HIS A 96 12.49 -16.23 -11.99
C HIS A 96 11.61 -15.52 -10.95
N GLY A 97 10.37 -15.94 -10.76
CA GLY A 97 9.50 -15.41 -9.72
C GLY A 97 10.03 -15.71 -8.31
N THR A 98 10.68 -16.87 -8.11
CA THR A 98 11.38 -17.17 -6.86
C THR A 98 12.56 -16.22 -6.63
N ALA A 99 13.32 -15.92 -7.69
CA ALA A 99 14.38 -14.92 -7.64
C ALA A 99 13.83 -13.55 -7.22
N MET A 100 12.80 -13.04 -7.91
CA MET A 100 12.18 -11.74 -7.61
C MET A 100 11.64 -11.68 -6.19
N ALA A 101 10.90 -12.71 -5.76
CA ALA A 101 10.37 -12.81 -4.41
C ALA A 101 11.47 -12.77 -3.35
N SER A 102 12.64 -13.36 -3.62
CA SER A 102 13.77 -13.36 -2.71
C SER A 102 14.45 -12.00 -2.57
N LEU A 103 14.54 -11.22 -3.65
CA LEU A 103 15.05 -9.84 -3.62
C LEU A 103 14.10 -8.91 -2.84
N ILE A 104 12.81 -9.24 -2.83
CA ILE A 104 11.80 -8.48 -2.07
C ILE A 104 11.78 -8.89 -0.60
N ALA A 105 11.51 -10.16 -0.31
CA ALA A 105 11.16 -10.65 1.03
C ALA A 105 11.97 -11.88 1.48
N GLY A 106 13.12 -12.15 0.86
CA GLY A 106 14.06 -13.15 1.34
C GLY A 106 14.47 -12.82 2.78
N HIS A 107 14.28 -13.74 3.71
CA HIS A 107 14.55 -13.49 5.13
C HIS A 107 15.75 -14.28 5.66
N GLY A 108 16.47 -14.99 4.78
CA GLY A 108 17.56 -15.87 5.13
C GLY A 108 17.08 -17.16 5.82
N HIS A 109 18.02 -17.99 6.24
CA HIS A 109 17.75 -19.17 7.05
C HIS A 109 18.90 -19.48 8.01
N GLY A 110 18.78 -20.59 8.74
CA GLY A 110 19.77 -20.99 9.74
C GLY A 110 19.73 -20.14 11.02
N PRO A 111 20.71 -20.31 11.92
CA PRO A 111 20.75 -19.58 13.19
C PRO A 111 20.73 -18.06 12.96
N ARG A 112 19.74 -17.38 13.54
CA ARG A 112 19.53 -15.92 13.40
C ARG A 112 19.44 -15.45 11.94
N ASN A 113 19.01 -16.32 11.03
CA ASN A 113 18.88 -16.02 9.60
C ASN A 113 20.19 -15.60 8.91
N ALA A 114 21.33 -16.06 9.43
CA ALA A 114 22.64 -15.67 8.90
C ALA A 114 22.95 -16.26 7.51
N GLN A 115 22.23 -17.30 7.10
CA GLN A 115 22.50 -18.05 5.86
C GLN A 115 21.58 -17.63 4.72
N GLY A 116 22.02 -17.86 3.48
CA GLY A 116 21.22 -17.65 2.27
C GLY A 116 21.11 -16.20 1.85
N VAL A 117 20.05 -15.86 1.10
CA VAL A 117 19.82 -14.50 0.60
C VAL A 117 18.88 -13.69 1.49
N LEU A 118 19.02 -12.36 1.44
CA LEU A 118 18.14 -11.37 2.10
C LEU A 118 17.55 -10.54 0.98
N GLY A 119 16.25 -10.36 1.04
CA GLY A 119 15.55 -9.31 0.33
C GLY A 119 15.60 -8.01 1.12
N LEU A 120 15.26 -6.92 0.44
CA LEU A 120 15.31 -5.59 1.02
C LEU A 120 14.19 -5.36 2.06
N ALA A 121 13.06 -6.06 1.95
CA ALA A 121 11.90 -5.96 2.84
C ALA A 121 11.51 -7.34 3.44
N PRO A 122 12.39 -7.95 4.28
CA PRO A 122 12.31 -9.36 4.69
C PRO A 122 11.11 -9.72 5.57
N GLU A 123 10.38 -8.74 6.12
CA GLU A 123 9.15 -8.99 6.90
C GLU A 123 7.86 -8.76 6.09
N SER A 124 7.98 -8.46 4.79
CA SER A 124 6.84 -8.39 3.87
C SER A 124 6.36 -9.79 3.51
N LYS A 125 5.11 -9.90 3.06
CA LYS A 125 4.56 -11.12 2.48
C LYS A 125 4.56 -11.04 0.95
N ILE A 126 4.77 -12.17 0.30
CA ILE A 126 4.70 -12.33 -1.15
C ILE A 126 3.38 -12.96 -1.50
N LEU A 127 2.59 -12.32 -2.36
CA LEU A 127 1.43 -12.93 -3.01
C LEU A 127 1.88 -13.41 -4.40
N PRO A 128 2.15 -14.71 -4.59
CA PRO A 128 2.61 -15.20 -5.89
C PRO A 128 1.45 -15.28 -6.87
N ILE A 129 1.66 -14.78 -8.08
CA ILE A 129 0.69 -14.85 -9.17
C ILE A 129 1.45 -15.38 -10.38
N ARG A 130 1.09 -16.59 -10.80
CA ARG A 130 1.77 -17.25 -11.93
C ARG A 130 1.08 -16.85 -13.23
N ASP A 131 1.73 -16.03 -14.03
CA ASP A 131 1.22 -15.47 -15.29
C ASP A 131 2.39 -14.97 -16.16
N TYR A 132 2.32 -15.18 -17.46
CA TYR A 132 3.30 -14.69 -18.44
C TYR A 132 2.78 -13.47 -19.23
N GLY A 133 1.62 -12.92 -18.85
CA GLY A 133 0.92 -11.89 -19.63
C GLY A 133 0.48 -12.43 -21.01
N SER A 134 0.55 -13.75 -21.20
CA SER A 134 0.48 -14.43 -22.49
C SER A 134 -0.97 -14.69 -22.92
N GLY A 135 -1.26 -14.56 -24.21
CA GLY A 135 -2.61 -14.74 -24.78
C GLY A 135 -3.29 -13.45 -25.29
N GLY A 136 -2.55 -12.34 -25.38
CA GLY A 136 -3.04 -11.08 -25.97
C GLY A 136 -3.90 -10.22 -25.03
N LYS A 137 -4.03 -10.60 -23.75
CA LYS A 137 -4.79 -9.88 -22.72
C LYS A 137 -3.91 -9.13 -21.69
N GLY A 138 -2.60 -9.33 -21.73
CA GLY A 138 -1.66 -8.75 -20.77
C GLY A 138 -1.91 -9.23 -19.34
N ASP A 139 -1.36 -8.51 -18.36
CA ASP A 139 -1.44 -8.85 -16.94
C ASP A 139 -2.72 -8.32 -16.25
N GLY A 140 -3.72 -7.85 -17.01
CA GLY A 140 -4.86 -7.10 -16.47
C GLY A 140 -5.65 -7.83 -15.38
N ALA A 141 -5.99 -9.11 -15.60
CA ALA A 141 -6.69 -9.93 -14.62
C ALA A 141 -5.82 -10.22 -13.38
N SER A 142 -4.51 -10.43 -13.58
CA SER A 142 -3.53 -10.69 -12.54
C SER A 142 -3.31 -9.47 -11.64
N ILE A 143 -3.23 -8.26 -12.23
CA ILE A 143 -3.15 -6.99 -11.48
C ILE A 143 -4.42 -6.80 -10.63
N ARG A 144 -5.62 -7.02 -11.19
CA ARG A 144 -6.86 -6.89 -10.42
C ARG A 144 -6.90 -7.88 -9.26
N TYR A 145 -6.55 -9.14 -9.52
CA TYR A 145 -6.48 -10.16 -8.46
C TYR A 145 -5.51 -9.76 -7.35
N ALA A 146 -4.31 -9.26 -7.68
CA ALA A 146 -3.36 -8.77 -6.70
C ALA A 146 -3.97 -7.71 -5.77
N VAL A 147 -4.59 -6.69 -6.37
CA VAL A 147 -5.23 -5.58 -5.64
C VAL A 147 -6.34 -6.10 -4.73
N ASP A 148 -7.21 -6.96 -5.25
CA ASP A 148 -8.37 -7.48 -4.51
C ASP A 148 -7.99 -8.47 -3.40
N HIS A 149 -6.77 -9.02 -3.44
CA HIS A 149 -6.22 -9.93 -2.44
C HIS A 149 -5.20 -9.24 -1.51
N GLY A 150 -5.31 -7.92 -1.37
CA GLY A 150 -4.63 -7.17 -0.32
C GLY A 150 -3.16 -6.83 -0.62
N ALA A 151 -2.72 -6.94 -1.87
CA ALA A 151 -1.42 -6.42 -2.26
C ALA A 151 -1.40 -4.90 -2.12
N THR A 152 -0.32 -4.36 -1.55
CA THR A 152 -0.09 -2.91 -1.47
C THR A 152 0.88 -2.44 -2.55
N VAL A 153 1.67 -3.37 -3.10
CA VAL A 153 2.57 -3.19 -4.23
C VAL A 153 2.40 -4.41 -5.16
N VAL A 154 2.40 -4.18 -6.47
CA VAL A 154 2.45 -5.21 -7.51
C VAL A 154 3.78 -5.07 -8.23
N ASN A 155 4.57 -6.14 -8.21
CA ASN A 155 5.80 -6.29 -8.97
C ASN A 155 5.53 -7.12 -10.23
N ILE A 156 5.82 -6.55 -11.39
CA ILE A 156 5.69 -7.22 -12.69
C ILE A 156 7.07 -7.26 -13.34
N SER A 157 7.64 -8.44 -13.43
CA SER A 157 9.04 -8.62 -13.84
C SER A 157 9.17 -9.04 -15.32
N GLN A 158 8.12 -8.80 -16.10
CA GLN A 158 8.02 -9.10 -17.52
C GLN A 158 7.38 -7.94 -18.28
N GLY A 159 7.47 -7.99 -19.60
CA GLY A 159 6.82 -7.01 -20.45
C GLY A 159 6.69 -7.44 -21.90
N GLY A 160 5.94 -6.65 -22.66
CA GLY A 160 5.72 -6.84 -24.08
C GLY A 160 5.54 -5.51 -24.80
N THR A 161 5.71 -5.54 -26.12
CA THR A 161 5.59 -4.34 -26.97
C THR A 161 4.14 -3.97 -27.28
N SER A 162 3.19 -4.85 -27.01
CA SER A 162 1.76 -4.64 -27.26
C SER A 162 1.07 -4.07 -26.04
N SER A 163 0.22 -3.06 -26.24
CA SER A 163 -0.69 -2.57 -25.21
C SER A 163 -2.07 -3.20 -25.35
N SER A 164 -2.76 -3.37 -24.23
CA SER A 164 -4.19 -3.68 -24.18
C SER A 164 -4.94 -2.64 -23.32
N GLN A 165 -6.23 -2.46 -23.62
CA GLN A 165 -7.10 -1.61 -22.80
C GLN A 165 -7.35 -2.23 -21.41
N GLU A 166 -7.51 -3.55 -21.35
CA GLU A 166 -7.74 -4.28 -20.10
C GLU A 166 -6.59 -4.07 -19.09
N GLU A 167 -5.35 -4.18 -19.55
CA GLU A 167 -4.16 -3.95 -18.72
C GLU A 167 -4.03 -2.49 -18.29
N ALA A 168 -4.30 -1.53 -19.18
CA ALA A 168 -4.32 -0.11 -18.84
C ALA A 168 -5.36 0.22 -17.75
N GLU A 169 -6.56 -0.35 -17.85
CA GLU A 169 -7.63 -0.20 -16.87
C GLU A 169 -7.29 -0.87 -15.54
N ALA A 170 -6.58 -2.00 -15.57
CA ALA A 170 -6.12 -2.68 -14.35
C ALA A 170 -5.04 -1.86 -13.61
N VAL A 171 -4.09 -1.24 -14.34
CA VAL A 171 -3.11 -0.30 -13.74
C VAL A 171 -3.84 0.91 -13.12
N ALA A 172 -4.82 1.48 -13.83
CA ALA A 172 -5.64 2.57 -13.29
C ALA A 172 -6.43 2.14 -12.05
N TYR A 173 -6.98 0.93 -12.05
CA TYR A 173 -7.68 0.33 -10.91
C TYR A 173 -6.76 0.20 -9.70
N ALA A 174 -5.55 -0.33 -9.88
CA ALA A 174 -4.55 -0.43 -8.82
C ALA A 174 -4.23 0.93 -8.21
N LEU A 175 -3.95 1.94 -9.04
CA LEU A 175 -3.66 3.30 -8.58
C LEU A 175 -4.84 3.92 -7.82
N LYS A 176 -6.08 3.72 -8.31
CA LYS A 176 -7.31 4.18 -7.63
C LYS A 176 -7.49 3.52 -6.26
N LYS A 177 -7.12 2.25 -6.14
CA LYS A 177 -7.14 1.45 -4.90
C LYS A 177 -5.90 1.64 -4.04
N ASN A 178 -5.06 2.63 -4.35
CA ASN A 178 -3.85 2.96 -3.60
C ASN A 178 -2.74 1.88 -3.62
N VAL A 179 -2.76 1.02 -4.64
CA VAL A 179 -1.77 -0.02 -4.87
C VAL A 179 -0.79 0.46 -5.94
N LEU A 180 0.51 0.32 -5.66
CA LEU A 180 1.56 0.74 -6.59
C LEU A 180 1.90 -0.39 -7.55
N VAL A 181 1.89 -0.12 -8.86
CA VAL A 181 2.40 -1.06 -9.87
C VAL A 181 3.82 -0.65 -10.26
N VAL A 182 4.78 -1.56 -10.04
CA VAL A 182 6.18 -1.42 -10.41
C VAL A 182 6.48 -2.49 -11.46
N ALA A 183 7.03 -2.08 -12.60
CA ALA A 183 7.23 -2.98 -13.72
C ALA A 183 8.60 -2.80 -14.39
N ALA A 184 9.14 -3.93 -14.85
CA ALA A 184 10.34 -3.98 -15.66
C ALA A 184 10.09 -3.38 -17.06
N PRO A 185 10.90 -2.43 -17.56
CA PRO A 185 10.78 -1.84 -18.89
C PRO A 185 11.26 -2.75 -20.03
N GLY A 186 11.91 -3.88 -19.75
CA GLY A 186 12.43 -4.82 -20.75
C GLY A 186 13.95 -4.94 -20.78
N ASN A 187 14.44 -5.98 -21.46
CA ASN A 187 15.85 -6.39 -21.48
C ASN A 187 16.43 -6.41 -22.91
N SER A 188 15.88 -5.58 -23.81
CA SER A 188 16.21 -5.53 -25.24
C SER A 188 17.05 -4.30 -25.62
N ALA A 189 17.41 -3.45 -24.66
CA ALA A 189 17.93 -2.09 -24.90
C ALA A 189 17.00 -1.25 -25.80
N GLY A 190 15.72 -1.60 -25.83
CA GLY A 190 14.69 -0.96 -26.64
C GLY A 190 13.88 0.09 -25.87
N PRO A 191 12.75 0.55 -26.42
CA PRO A 191 11.82 1.40 -25.71
C PRO A 191 11.22 0.68 -24.49
N VAL A 192 10.72 1.45 -23.52
CA VAL A 192 9.98 0.93 -22.36
C VAL A 192 8.77 0.11 -22.81
N GLU A 193 8.72 -1.15 -22.39
CA GLU A 193 7.67 -2.12 -22.68
C GLU A 193 6.44 -1.93 -21.75
N TYR A 194 5.31 -2.53 -22.12
CA TYR A 194 4.13 -2.63 -21.26
C TYR A 194 4.24 -3.83 -20.32
N PRO A 195 3.76 -3.73 -19.07
CA PRO A 195 2.93 -2.66 -18.52
C PRO A 195 3.69 -1.43 -17.98
N ALA A 196 5.03 -1.42 -17.97
CA ALA A 196 5.82 -0.33 -17.41
C ALA A 196 5.57 1.03 -18.10
N ALA A 197 5.22 1.02 -19.39
CA ALA A 197 4.89 2.23 -20.15
C ALA A 197 3.52 2.86 -19.81
N TYR A 198 2.64 2.18 -19.05
CA TYR A 198 1.31 2.71 -18.74
C TYR A 198 1.36 3.89 -17.77
N PRO A 199 0.50 4.91 -17.96
CA PRO A 199 0.22 5.89 -16.91
C PRO A 199 -0.19 5.20 -15.61
N GLY A 200 0.47 5.54 -14.51
CA GLY A 200 0.23 5.00 -13.17
C GLY A 200 1.18 3.87 -12.77
N ALA A 201 1.91 3.27 -13.72
CA ALA A 201 3.00 2.34 -13.44
C ALA A 201 4.33 3.08 -13.22
N VAL A 202 5.27 2.41 -12.53
CA VAL A 202 6.65 2.85 -12.35
C VAL A 202 7.57 1.95 -13.18
N ALA A 203 8.16 2.52 -14.24
CA ALA A 203 9.18 1.85 -15.04
C ALA A 203 10.56 2.00 -14.38
N VAL A 204 11.24 0.86 -14.16
CA VAL A 204 12.51 0.81 -13.43
C VAL A 204 13.65 0.25 -14.29
N THR A 205 14.64 1.07 -14.62
CA THR A 205 15.82 0.64 -15.37
C THR A 205 16.87 -0.01 -14.47
N ALA A 206 17.70 -0.86 -15.07
CA ALA A 206 18.73 -1.62 -14.35
C ALA A 206 20.08 -0.92 -14.40
N VAL A 207 20.74 -0.83 -13.24
CA VAL A 207 22.13 -0.40 -13.11
C VAL A 207 23.00 -1.46 -12.47
N GLY A 208 24.29 -1.45 -12.80
CA GLY A 208 25.31 -2.23 -12.09
C GLY A 208 25.80 -1.55 -10.82
N GLU A 209 26.75 -2.20 -10.14
CA GLU A 209 27.35 -1.73 -8.89
C GLU A 209 27.98 -0.33 -8.98
N SER A 210 28.54 0.03 -10.13
CA SER A 210 29.09 1.36 -10.40
C SER A 210 28.01 2.45 -10.64
N GLY A 211 26.73 2.08 -10.63
CA GLY A 211 25.63 2.95 -11.05
C GLY A 211 25.49 3.11 -12.57
N THR A 212 26.33 2.45 -13.36
CA THR A 212 26.24 2.46 -14.83
C THR A 212 25.01 1.67 -15.29
N LEU A 213 24.26 2.23 -16.23
CA LEU A 213 23.14 1.55 -16.88
C LEU A 213 23.58 0.19 -17.43
N TRP A 214 22.83 -0.86 -17.11
CA TRP A 214 23.06 -2.18 -17.66
C TRP A 214 22.80 -2.16 -19.18
N PRO A 215 23.71 -2.67 -20.04
CA PRO A 215 23.63 -2.46 -21.48
C PRO A 215 22.34 -2.94 -22.16
N LYS A 216 21.61 -3.87 -21.54
CA LYS A 216 20.35 -4.42 -22.05
C LYS A 216 19.11 -3.76 -21.47
N SER A 217 19.25 -2.79 -20.55
CA SER A 217 18.10 -2.13 -19.94
C SER A 217 17.32 -1.35 -21.00
N SER A 218 16.09 -1.77 -21.30
CA SER A 218 15.17 -0.96 -22.09
C SER A 218 14.83 0.32 -21.32
N HIS A 219 14.69 1.43 -22.04
CA HIS A 219 14.60 2.77 -21.45
C HIS A 219 13.94 3.76 -22.43
N GLY A 220 13.65 4.98 -21.97
CA GLY A 220 13.00 6.00 -22.78
C GLY A 220 12.21 7.02 -21.95
N PRO A 221 11.33 7.82 -22.57
CA PRO A 221 10.59 8.90 -21.91
C PRO A 221 9.66 8.47 -20.76
N LYS A 222 9.41 7.17 -20.60
CA LYS A 222 8.58 6.60 -19.52
C LYS A 222 9.40 6.10 -18.33
N THR A 223 10.73 6.07 -18.42
CA THR A 223 11.61 5.70 -17.30
C THR A 223 11.36 6.61 -16.12
N MET A 224 11.16 6.03 -14.93
CA MET A 224 10.88 6.79 -13.71
C MET A 224 12.01 6.69 -12.69
N LEU A 225 12.58 5.51 -12.49
CA LEU A 225 13.66 5.28 -11.54
C LEU A 225 14.66 4.30 -12.14
N SER A 226 15.86 4.25 -11.57
CA SER A 226 16.77 3.13 -11.72
C SER A 226 16.97 2.38 -10.39
N ALA A 227 17.42 1.14 -10.46
CA ALA A 227 17.81 0.36 -9.28
C ALA A 227 18.85 -0.70 -9.65
N PRO A 228 19.54 -1.31 -8.67
CA PRO A 228 20.43 -2.45 -8.91
C PRO A 228 19.74 -3.54 -9.76
N GLY A 229 20.41 -3.99 -10.82
CA GLY A 229 19.88 -5.02 -11.71
C GLY A 229 20.91 -5.77 -12.52
N ALA A 230 22.21 -5.58 -12.25
CA ALA A 230 23.27 -6.36 -12.87
C ALA A 230 24.07 -7.14 -11.82
N LYS A 231 24.35 -8.41 -12.13
CA LYS A 231 25.03 -9.38 -11.26
C LYS A 231 24.37 -9.47 -9.88
N ILE A 232 23.09 -9.77 -9.87
CA ILE A 232 22.26 -9.83 -8.66
C ILE A 232 22.17 -11.28 -8.19
N VAL A 233 22.61 -11.53 -6.95
CA VAL A 233 22.49 -12.84 -6.29
C VAL A 233 21.07 -12.98 -5.72
N HIS A 234 20.43 -14.11 -6.01
CA HIS A 234 19.04 -14.38 -5.63
C HIS A 234 18.81 -15.87 -5.29
N ALA A 235 17.69 -16.17 -4.64
CA ALA A 235 17.21 -17.54 -4.44
C ALA A 235 16.64 -18.12 -5.73
N GLY A 236 16.61 -19.45 -5.82
CA GLY A 236 16.19 -20.17 -7.00
C GLY A 236 17.22 -20.10 -8.13
N GLY A 237 17.40 -21.22 -8.82
CA GLY A 237 18.24 -21.28 -10.00
C GLY A 237 17.77 -22.37 -10.96
N PRO A 238 18.18 -22.30 -12.24
CA PRO A 238 17.72 -23.21 -13.28
C PRO A 238 18.03 -24.68 -12.97
N SER A 239 19.14 -24.94 -12.28
CA SER A 239 19.55 -26.30 -11.90
C SER A 239 19.03 -26.75 -10.53
N ASN A 240 18.58 -25.82 -9.68
CA ASN A 240 18.10 -26.13 -8.33
C ASN A 240 17.17 -25.01 -7.81
N LEU A 241 15.87 -25.29 -7.71
CA LEU A 241 14.87 -24.34 -7.21
C LEU A 241 14.98 -24.04 -5.71
N ASN A 242 15.76 -24.81 -4.95
CA ASN A 242 16.11 -24.51 -3.55
C ASN A 242 17.55 -23.99 -3.41
N GLY A 243 18.23 -23.75 -4.53
CA GLY A 243 19.59 -23.21 -4.58
C GLY A 243 19.60 -21.72 -4.83
N TYR A 244 20.76 -21.23 -5.29
CA TYR A 244 21.02 -19.82 -5.55
C TYR A 244 21.43 -19.60 -6.99
N GLY A 245 21.21 -18.39 -7.48
CA GLY A 245 21.58 -17.96 -8.82
C GLY A 245 22.13 -16.54 -8.83
N ILE A 246 22.77 -16.17 -9.95
CA ILE A 246 23.17 -14.80 -10.24
C ILE A 246 22.53 -14.40 -11.57
N GLY A 247 21.73 -13.34 -11.52
CA GLY A 247 20.95 -12.82 -12.65
C GLY A 247 21.37 -11.42 -13.04
N SER A 248 20.86 -10.96 -14.18
CA SER A 248 20.87 -9.54 -14.55
C SER A 248 19.64 -9.24 -15.39
N GLY A 249 18.87 -8.24 -14.99
CA GLY A 249 17.63 -7.86 -15.64
C GLY A 249 17.01 -6.64 -14.99
N THR A 250 16.16 -5.96 -15.76
CA THR A 250 15.31 -4.89 -15.21
C THR A 250 14.24 -5.43 -14.25
N SER A 251 13.95 -6.73 -14.33
CA SER A 251 13.19 -7.51 -13.37
C SER A 251 13.76 -7.40 -11.94
N ASP A 252 15.07 -7.59 -11.77
CA ASP A 252 15.73 -7.45 -10.46
C ASP A 252 15.56 -6.03 -9.88
N SER A 253 15.64 -5.02 -10.75
CA SER A 253 15.49 -3.62 -10.40
C SER A 253 14.06 -3.29 -9.97
N ALA A 254 13.06 -3.80 -10.71
CA ALA A 254 11.65 -3.69 -10.31
C ALA A 254 11.40 -4.32 -8.94
N ALA A 255 12.03 -5.48 -8.65
CA ALA A 255 11.92 -6.13 -7.35
C ALA A 255 12.47 -5.27 -6.20
N TYR A 256 13.66 -4.66 -6.37
CA TYR A 256 14.22 -3.75 -5.35
C TYR A 256 13.38 -2.48 -5.15
N VAL A 257 12.81 -1.91 -6.22
CA VAL A 257 11.88 -0.77 -6.09
C VAL A 257 10.60 -1.18 -5.38
N SER A 258 10.05 -2.36 -5.70
CA SER A 258 8.87 -2.92 -5.03
C SER A 258 9.10 -3.13 -3.55
N ALA A 259 10.27 -3.66 -3.17
CA ALA A 259 10.67 -3.84 -1.79
C ALA A 259 10.83 -2.49 -1.07
N THR A 260 11.44 -1.50 -1.73
CA THR A 260 11.55 -0.14 -1.18
C THR A 260 10.17 0.49 -0.96
N ALA A 261 9.24 0.31 -1.90
CA ALA A 261 7.88 0.79 -1.76
C ALA A 261 7.15 0.10 -0.59
N ALA A 262 7.38 -1.20 -0.36
CA ALA A 262 6.86 -1.91 0.80
C ALA A 262 7.44 -1.36 2.12
N LEU A 263 8.76 -1.12 2.20
CA LEU A 263 9.36 -0.46 3.37
C LEU A 263 8.72 0.90 3.65
N LEU A 264 8.52 1.72 2.61
CA LEU A 264 7.92 3.04 2.74
C LEU A 264 6.44 2.95 3.16
N LYS A 265 5.66 2.02 2.61
CA LYS A 265 4.26 1.82 3.03
C LYS A 265 4.13 1.28 4.45
N ALA A 266 5.10 0.46 4.91
CA ALA A 266 5.14 0.03 6.31
C ALA A 266 5.41 1.20 7.27
N LYS A 267 6.31 2.13 6.89
CA LYS A 267 6.60 3.32 7.70
C LYS A 267 5.53 4.40 7.60
N TYR A 268 4.93 4.56 6.42
CA TYR A 268 4.02 5.64 6.08
C TYR A 268 2.69 5.09 5.52
N PRO A 269 1.87 4.41 6.34
CA PRO A 269 0.66 3.73 5.88
C PRO A 269 -0.40 4.68 5.28
N ASP A 270 -0.40 5.95 5.68
CA ASP A 270 -1.37 6.96 5.21
C ASP A 270 -0.97 7.66 3.90
N LEU A 271 0.20 7.32 3.35
CA LEU A 271 0.63 7.86 2.06
C LEU A 271 0.00 7.08 0.91
N SER A 272 -0.41 7.82 -0.11
CA SER A 272 -0.87 7.20 -1.33
C SER A 272 0.28 6.56 -2.12
N ALA A 273 -0.01 5.67 -3.06
CA ALA A 273 0.96 5.11 -3.99
C ALA A 273 1.74 6.20 -4.73
N GLY A 274 1.06 7.23 -5.23
CA GLY A 274 1.72 8.38 -5.85
C GLY A 274 2.62 9.17 -4.91
N GLN A 275 2.26 9.28 -3.63
CA GLN A 275 3.07 9.98 -2.63
C GLN A 275 4.28 9.15 -2.18
N ILE A 276 4.16 7.83 -2.19
CA ILE A 276 5.31 6.92 -2.06
C ILE A 276 6.28 7.14 -3.23
N VAL A 277 5.78 7.22 -4.47
CA VAL A 277 6.61 7.52 -5.65
C VAL A 277 7.21 8.93 -5.59
N ASN A 278 6.50 9.92 -5.05
CA ASN A 278 7.06 11.25 -4.80
C ASN A 278 8.27 11.17 -3.85
N ARG A 279 8.20 10.36 -2.78
CA ARG A 279 9.36 10.14 -1.90
C ARG A 279 10.51 9.46 -2.63
N LEU A 280 10.23 8.38 -3.37
CA LEU A 280 11.23 7.66 -4.15
C LEU A 280 11.99 8.59 -5.09
N THR A 281 11.27 9.35 -5.92
CA THR A 281 11.84 10.26 -6.93
C THR A 281 12.56 11.46 -6.32
N LYS A 282 12.08 12.02 -5.20
CA LYS A 282 12.74 13.16 -4.53
C LYS A 282 14.04 12.79 -3.81
N THR A 283 14.23 11.53 -3.48
CA THR A 283 15.45 11.04 -2.83
C THR A 283 16.35 10.23 -3.76
N ALA A 284 15.90 9.97 -4.98
CA ALA A 284 16.68 9.28 -5.99
C ALA A 284 17.95 10.09 -6.33
N GLU A 285 19.00 9.38 -6.72
CA GLU A 285 20.30 9.98 -7.02
C GLU A 285 20.80 9.52 -8.38
N MET A 286 21.18 10.49 -9.21
CA MET A 286 21.85 10.22 -10.48
C MET A 286 23.25 9.68 -10.24
N PRO A 287 23.76 8.75 -11.07
CA PRO A 287 25.15 8.34 -11.00
C PRO A 287 26.05 9.56 -11.22
N ALA A 288 27.25 9.53 -10.62
CA ALA A 288 28.20 10.65 -10.66
C ALA A 288 28.53 11.09 -12.10
N SER A 289 28.53 10.15 -13.06
CA SER A 289 28.76 10.41 -14.49
C SER A 289 27.66 11.23 -15.17
N GLU A 290 26.48 11.33 -14.57
CA GLU A 290 25.29 12.00 -15.15
C GLU A 290 24.77 13.09 -14.21
N LYS A 291 25.64 13.62 -13.34
CA LYS A 291 25.27 14.68 -12.40
C LYS A 291 24.84 15.94 -13.17
N GLY A 292 23.65 16.44 -12.86
CA GLY A 292 23.08 17.62 -13.52
C GLY A 292 22.30 17.33 -14.80
N ALA A 293 22.08 16.06 -15.14
CA ALA A 293 21.15 15.68 -16.20
C ALA A 293 19.74 16.28 -15.95
N LYS A 294 19.03 16.60 -17.03
CA LYS A 294 17.64 17.04 -16.95
C LYS A 294 16.78 15.88 -16.46
N LEU A 295 15.94 16.14 -15.46
CA LEU A 295 15.05 15.13 -14.89
C LEU A 295 13.61 15.28 -15.40
N PRO A 296 12.88 14.17 -15.62
CA PRO A 296 13.41 12.80 -15.66
C PRO A 296 14.31 12.58 -16.88
N ASP A 297 15.42 11.86 -16.68
CA ASP A 297 16.32 11.39 -17.74
C ASP A 297 15.77 10.10 -18.36
N GLU A 298 15.98 9.88 -19.66
CA GLU A 298 15.40 8.72 -20.35
C GLU A 298 16.03 7.39 -19.92
N ARG A 299 17.28 7.37 -19.44
CA ARG A 299 18.01 6.18 -19.00
C ARG A 299 17.84 5.90 -17.51
N TYR A 300 17.85 6.95 -16.67
CA TYR A 300 17.85 6.81 -15.21
C TYR A 300 16.57 7.34 -14.54
N GLY A 301 15.67 7.98 -15.28
CA GLY A 301 14.49 8.62 -14.72
C GLY A 301 14.88 9.74 -13.76
N TYR A 302 14.42 9.67 -12.51
CA TYR A 302 14.86 10.58 -11.44
C TYR A 302 16.17 10.14 -10.77
N GLY A 303 16.74 9.00 -11.16
CA GLY A 303 17.95 8.42 -10.60
C GLY A 303 17.71 7.09 -9.89
N SER A 304 18.79 6.55 -9.31
CA SER A 304 18.75 5.30 -8.56
C SER A 304 18.09 5.47 -7.20
N ILE A 305 17.30 4.48 -6.79
CA ILE A 305 16.63 4.49 -5.49
C ILE A 305 17.61 4.64 -4.32
N ARG A 306 17.20 5.41 -3.30
CA ARG A 306 17.90 5.54 -2.03
C ARG A 306 16.95 5.25 -0.87
N PRO A 307 16.72 3.96 -0.53
CA PRO A 307 15.68 3.58 0.42
C PRO A 307 15.85 4.24 1.80
N LEU A 308 17.09 4.33 2.31
CA LEU A 308 17.37 4.97 3.59
C LEU A 308 16.96 6.45 3.59
N ALA A 309 17.35 7.20 2.56
CA ALA A 309 16.97 8.60 2.41
C ALA A 309 15.45 8.76 2.25
N ALA A 310 14.81 7.90 1.44
CA ALA A 310 13.36 7.90 1.28
C ALA A 310 12.62 7.62 2.59
N LEU A 311 13.19 6.80 3.46
CA LEU A 311 12.67 6.51 4.80
C LEU A 311 12.92 7.65 5.77
N GLN A 312 14.06 8.34 5.75
CA GLN A 312 14.46 9.27 6.81
C GLN A 312 14.21 10.75 6.50
N ASN A 313 14.36 11.18 5.25
CA ASN A 313 14.26 12.59 4.90
C ASN A 313 12.83 13.09 5.10
N ASP A 314 12.70 14.34 5.54
CA ASP A 314 11.41 15.02 5.52
C ASP A 314 11.10 15.48 4.09
N ILE A 315 10.11 14.83 3.47
CA ILE A 315 9.70 15.07 2.10
C ILE A 315 8.23 15.45 2.13
N PRO A 316 7.85 16.66 1.65
CA PRO A 316 6.46 17.06 1.56
C PRO A 316 5.62 16.01 0.83
N LYS A 317 4.47 15.66 1.40
CA LYS A 317 3.57 14.61 0.90
C LYS A 317 3.28 14.76 -0.61
N GLY A 318 3.01 15.98 -1.07
CA GLY A 318 2.70 16.27 -2.48
C GLY A 318 1.27 15.84 -2.86
N SER A 319 0.96 15.91 -4.17
CA SER A 319 -0.36 15.53 -4.70
C SER A 319 -0.65 14.04 -4.48
N LYS A 320 -1.94 13.64 -4.54
CA LYS A 320 -2.36 12.24 -4.38
C LYS A 320 -1.65 11.28 -5.34
N TYR A 321 -1.35 11.70 -6.57
CA TYR A 321 -0.64 10.85 -7.54
C TYR A 321 0.86 11.16 -7.66
N GLY A 322 1.37 12.13 -6.90
CA GLY A 322 2.78 12.52 -6.96
C GLY A 322 3.23 12.80 -8.40
N PRO A 323 4.41 12.31 -8.82
CA PRO A 323 4.92 12.50 -10.18
C PRO A 323 4.37 11.46 -11.18
N LEU A 324 3.47 10.57 -10.78
CA LEU A 324 2.91 9.57 -11.69
C LEU A 324 2.08 10.25 -12.78
N SER A 325 2.26 9.78 -14.02
CA SER A 325 1.33 10.10 -15.10
C SER A 325 -0.03 9.50 -14.78
N VAL A 326 -1.05 10.32 -14.56
CA VAL A 326 -2.39 9.84 -14.18
C VAL A 326 -3.14 9.29 -15.40
N PRO A 327 -3.72 8.08 -15.33
CA PRO A 327 -4.63 7.55 -16.37
C PRO A 327 -5.75 8.52 -16.72
N GLN A 328 -6.14 8.57 -17.99
CA GLN A 328 -7.15 9.52 -18.46
C GLN A 328 -8.51 9.32 -17.79
N GLN A 329 -8.88 8.07 -17.50
CA GLN A 329 -10.10 7.71 -16.80
C GLN A 329 -10.17 8.37 -15.42
N LEU A 330 -9.09 8.29 -14.63
CA LEU A 330 -9.03 8.91 -13.30
C LEU A 330 -9.05 10.44 -13.36
N LYS A 331 -8.41 11.04 -14.37
CA LYS A 331 -8.50 12.49 -14.59
C LYS A 331 -9.93 12.93 -14.88
N ASN A 332 -10.68 12.14 -15.64
CA ASN A 332 -12.07 12.45 -15.96
C ASN A 332 -12.95 12.31 -14.70
N GLU A 333 -12.76 11.26 -13.91
CA GLU A 333 -13.47 11.07 -12.63
C GLU A 333 -13.21 12.23 -11.65
N GLU A 334 -11.96 12.70 -11.53
CA GLU A 334 -11.63 13.83 -10.65
C GLU A 334 -12.30 15.13 -11.09
N LYS A 335 -12.35 15.41 -12.40
CA LYS A 335 -13.05 16.58 -12.93
C LYS A 335 -14.56 16.53 -12.68
N VAL A 336 -15.17 15.35 -12.76
CA VAL A 336 -16.60 15.18 -12.44
C VAL A 336 -16.83 15.40 -10.95
N ALA A 337 -16.02 14.78 -10.09
CA ALA A 337 -16.12 14.94 -8.64
C ALA A 337 -15.88 16.40 -8.18
N GLU A 338 -14.98 17.12 -8.84
CA GLU A 338 -14.74 18.55 -8.58
C GLU A 338 -15.98 19.39 -8.91
N LYS A 339 -16.58 19.19 -10.09
CA LYS A 339 -17.83 19.87 -10.46
C LYS A 339 -18.99 19.55 -9.52
N GLU A 340 -19.12 18.30 -9.08
CA GLU A 340 -20.15 17.91 -8.11
C GLU A 340 -19.96 18.60 -6.76
N ARG A 341 -18.72 18.71 -6.27
CA ARG A 341 -18.40 19.44 -5.03
C ARG A 341 -18.68 20.93 -5.14
N GLU A 342 -18.31 21.54 -6.28
CA GLU A 342 -18.62 22.95 -6.55
C GLU A 342 -20.13 23.19 -6.56
N SER A 343 -20.89 22.31 -7.22
CA SER A 343 -22.36 22.38 -7.25
C SER A 343 -22.97 22.21 -5.86
N GLN A 344 -22.47 21.26 -5.05
CA GLN A 344 -22.94 21.05 -3.67
C GLN A 344 -22.64 22.26 -2.79
N ALA A 345 -21.44 22.84 -2.88
CA ALA A 345 -21.07 24.02 -2.11
C ALA A 345 -21.92 25.25 -2.49
N GLN A 346 -22.24 25.42 -3.79
CA GLN A 346 -23.15 26.45 -4.26
C GLN A 346 -24.57 26.25 -3.72
N GLN A 347 -25.07 25.01 -3.73
CA GLN A 347 -26.40 24.69 -3.22
C GLN A 347 -26.49 24.90 -1.70
N GLU A 348 -25.48 24.48 -0.94
CA GLU A 348 -25.41 24.70 0.52
C GLU A 348 -25.34 26.20 0.85
N GLN A 349 -24.63 27.00 0.04
CA GLN A 349 -24.63 28.45 0.17
C GLN A 349 -26.01 29.05 -0.11
N ALA A 350 -26.69 28.61 -1.17
CA ALA A 350 -28.04 29.07 -1.51
C ALA A 350 -29.07 28.71 -0.43
N ASP A 351 -29.01 27.49 0.10
CA ASP A 351 -29.87 27.04 1.20
C ASP A 351 -29.63 27.86 2.47
N ARG A 352 -28.36 28.17 2.79
CA ARG A 352 -28.02 29.04 3.91
C ARG A 352 -28.58 30.45 3.73
N GLU A 353 -28.46 31.04 2.54
CA GLU A 353 -29.05 32.35 2.24
C GLU A 353 -30.58 32.32 2.34
N PHE A 354 -31.22 31.27 1.82
CA PHE A 354 -32.67 31.08 1.91
C PHE A 354 -33.12 31.01 3.38
N VAL A 355 -32.46 30.20 4.21
CA VAL A 355 -32.76 30.10 5.65
C VAL A 355 -32.58 31.45 6.35
N ILE A 356 -31.52 32.20 6.04
CA ILE A 356 -31.30 33.55 6.59
C ILE A 356 -32.45 34.49 6.21
N ILE A 357 -32.81 34.54 4.93
CA ILE A 357 -33.89 35.41 4.42
C ILE A 357 -35.21 35.09 5.13
N TRP A 358 -35.59 33.82 5.20
CA TRP A 358 -36.85 33.43 5.85
C TRP A 358 -36.83 33.61 7.37
N SER A 359 -35.68 33.46 8.01
CA SER A 359 -35.52 33.77 9.44
C SER A 359 -35.73 35.26 9.70
N VAL A 360 -35.18 36.15 8.86
CA VAL A 360 -35.39 37.60 8.96
C VAL A 360 -36.85 37.96 8.74
N ILE A 361 -37.49 37.38 7.71
CA ILE A 361 -38.92 37.59 7.43
C ILE A 361 -39.77 37.13 8.62
N GLY A 362 -39.47 35.95 9.19
CA GLY A 362 -40.18 35.41 10.36
C GLY A 362 -40.09 36.31 11.58
N VAL A 363 -38.90 36.83 11.88
CA VAL A 363 -38.69 37.79 12.99
C VAL A 363 -39.48 39.09 12.75
N MET A 364 -39.43 39.63 11.53
CA MET A 364 -40.17 40.85 11.18
C MET A 364 -41.69 40.65 11.32
N ALA A 365 -42.22 39.52 10.87
CA ALA A 365 -43.64 39.17 11.02
C ALA A 365 -44.03 39.06 12.51
N LEU A 366 -43.19 38.42 13.33
CA LEU A 366 -43.40 38.30 14.77
C LEU A 366 -43.45 39.68 15.46
N LEU A 367 -42.51 40.57 15.13
CA LEU A 367 -42.47 41.94 15.66
C LEU A 367 -43.73 42.73 15.28
N LEU A 368 -44.23 42.54 14.06
CA LEU A 368 -45.45 43.17 13.57
C LEU A 368 -46.68 42.69 14.37
N VAL A 369 -46.79 41.37 14.60
CA VAL A 369 -47.85 40.79 15.44
C VAL A 369 -47.78 41.30 16.87
N VAL A 370 -46.58 41.32 17.48
CA VAL A 370 -46.39 41.86 18.83
C VAL A 370 -46.79 43.33 18.89
N GLY A 371 -46.40 44.13 17.89
CA GLY A 371 -46.81 45.53 17.75
C GLY A 371 -48.33 45.70 17.69
N ILE A 372 -49.03 44.87 16.91
CA ILE A 372 -50.50 44.86 16.84
C ILE A 372 -51.11 44.49 18.19
N VAL A 373 -50.61 43.45 18.86
CA VAL A 373 -51.11 43.02 20.19
C VAL A 373 -50.93 44.14 21.22
N LEU A 374 -49.77 44.82 21.22
CA LEU A 374 -49.51 45.95 22.11
C LEU A 374 -50.45 47.13 21.82
N LEU A 375 -50.71 47.44 20.55
CA LEU A 375 -51.69 48.47 20.16
C LEU A 375 -53.11 48.12 20.61
N VAL A 376 -53.54 46.88 20.42
CA VAL A 376 -54.85 46.39 20.86
C VAL A 376 -54.96 46.45 22.39
N ALA A 377 -53.95 45.96 23.13
CA ALA A 377 -53.90 46.03 24.58
C ALA A 377 -53.93 47.48 25.10
N ARG A 378 -53.23 48.40 24.43
CA ARG A 378 -53.23 49.82 24.75
C ARG A 378 -54.59 50.47 24.48
N SER A 379 -55.26 50.10 23.39
CA SER A 379 -56.63 50.56 23.07
C SER A 379 -57.66 50.07 24.10
N ARG A 380 -57.55 48.82 24.56
CA ARG A 380 -58.41 48.23 25.60
C ARG A 380 -58.18 48.89 26.96
N ARG A 381 -56.93 49.19 27.34
CA ARG A 381 -56.63 49.99 28.55
C ARG A 381 -57.18 51.42 28.48
N LYS A 382 -57.22 52.04 27.29
CA LYS A 382 -57.84 53.36 27.10
C LYS A 382 -59.36 53.29 27.25
N LYS A 383 -60.00 52.23 26.76
CA LYS A 383 -61.45 51.98 26.91
C LYS A 383 -61.87 51.72 28.37
N ASN A 384 -60.98 51.12 29.18
CA ASN A 384 -61.22 50.90 30.61
C ASN A 384 -60.94 52.14 31.49
N ARG A 385 -60.49 53.25 30.93
CA ARG A 385 -60.23 54.51 31.67
C ARG A 385 -61.37 55.52 31.61
N THR A 386 -62.45 55.25 30.87
CA THR A 386 -63.63 56.13 30.77
C THR A 386 -64.79 55.79 31.70
N ASN A 387 -64.72 54.71 32.50
CA ASN A 387 -65.76 54.41 33.49
C ASN A 387 -65.18 54.19 34.89
N GLY A 388 -65.47 55.11 35.80
CA GLY A 388 -65.50 54.88 37.24
C GLY A 388 -66.35 55.98 37.89
N PRO A 389 -66.71 55.92 39.19
CA PRO A 389 -66.75 54.79 40.14
C PRO A 389 -68.12 54.71 40.91
N GLY A 390 -68.35 53.64 41.69
CA GLY A 390 -69.45 53.62 42.68
C GLY A 390 -69.72 52.25 43.32
N GLY A 391 -69.44 52.11 44.61
CA GLY A 391 -70.11 51.11 45.49
C GLY A 391 -71.28 51.77 46.24
N PRO A 392 -71.87 51.17 47.31
CA PRO A 392 -71.78 49.80 47.83
C PRO A 392 -73.17 49.14 48.11
N GLY A 393 -73.23 47.84 48.45
CA GLY A 393 -74.46 47.23 49.00
C GLY A 393 -74.44 45.70 49.18
N MET A 394 -74.59 45.24 50.43
CA MET A 394 -74.95 43.88 50.88
C MET A 394 -76.46 43.87 51.27
N PRO A 395 -77.15 42.78 51.69
CA PRO A 395 -76.78 41.35 51.87
C PRO A 395 -77.86 40.30 51.45
N GLY A 396 -77.56 38.98 51.57
CA GLY A 396 -78.56 37.98 52.01
C GLY A 396 -78.69 36.61 51.29
N GLY A 397 -78.53 35.52 52.05
CA GLY A 397 -79.11 34.15 51.88
C GLY A 397 -78.48 33.23 50.83
N GLY A 398 -78.21 31.93 51.01
CA GLY A 398 -78.43 30.97 52.10
C GLY A 398 -78.47 29.53 51.52
N TYR A 399 -77.51 28.68 51.92
CA TYR A 399 -77.48 27.20 51.99
C TYR A 399 -77.60 26.30 50.71
N PRO A 400 -77.23 24.99 50.73
CA PRO A 400 -76.02 24.33 51.28
C PRO A 400 -75.43 23.12 50.48
N TYR A 401 -74.11 22.84 50.65
CA TYR A 401 -73.37 21.53 50.71
C TYR A 401 -73.44 20.48 49.53
N PRO A 402 -72.57 19.42 49.43
CA PRO A 402 -71.21 19.13 49.93
C PRO A 402 -70.29 18.42 48.84
N PRO A 403 -69.21 17.62 49.12
CA PRO A 403 -67.80 18.09 49.12
C PRO A 403 -66.70 17.20 48.43
N GLY A 404 -65.56 17.83 48.11
CA GLY A 404 -64.17 17.30 48.20
C GLY A 404 -63.64 16.26 47.17
N PRO A 405 -62.35 15.86 47.22
CA PRO A 405 -61.11 16.58 47.58
C PRO A 405 -60.05 16.47 46.44
N GLY A 406 -58.99 17.29 46.37
CA GLY A 406 -57.76 17.04 47.11
C GLY A 406 -56.53 17.04 46.19
N TYR A 407 -55.41 17.50 46.74
CA TYR A 407 -54.12 17.79 46.09
C TYR A 407 -53.39 16.58 45.51
N GLY A 408 -52.52 16.82 44.52
CA GLY A 408 -51.45 15.89 44.12
C GLY A 408 -50.43 16.53 43.18
N GLN A 409 -49.21 16.75 43.67
CA GLN A 409 -48.02 17.16 42.91
C GLN A 409 -47.42 16.00 42.08
N PRO A 410 -46.42 16.24 41.19
CA PRO A 410 -46.10 15.40 40.03
C PRO A 410 -45.09 14.28 40.33
N PRO A 411 -44.86 13.34 39.38
CA PRO A 411 -43.47 13.14 38.95
C PRO A 411 -43.25 12.78 37.47
N HIS A 412 -42.07 13.21 36.99
CA HIS A 412 -41.15 12.57 36.02
C HIS A 412 -41.72 11.84 34.78
N GLN A 413 -41.43 12.38 33.59
CA GLN A 413 -41.45 11.61 32.34
C GLN A 413 -40.05 11.39 31.77
N GLN A 414 -39.86 10.14 31.36
CA GLN A 414 -38.65 9.46 30.95
C GLN A 414 -38.30 9.74 29.47
N GLN A 415 -37.02 9.57 29.17
CA GLN A 415 -36.43 9.64 27.82
C GLN A 415 -36.95 8.55 26.87
N PRO A 416 -36.99 8.78 25.55
CA PRO A 416 -37.16 7.73 24.56
C PRO A 416 -35.82 7.15 24.07
N TYR A 417 -35.68 5.85 24.32
CA TYR A 417 -34.97 4.77 23.62
C TYR A 417 -33.98 5.08 22.47
N ALA A 418 -32.77 4.54 22.63
CA ALA A 418 -31.82 4.24 21.56
C ALA A 418 -32.13 2.87 20.90
N PRO A 419 -31.84 2.67 19.60
CA PRO A 419 -31.99 1.37 18.95
C PRO A 419 -30.79 0.44 19.19
N GLN A 420 -31.05 -0.84 19.49
CA GLN A 420 -30.05 -1.91 19.58
C GLN A 420 -29.76 -2.55 18.20
N PRO A 421 -28.56 -3.15 18.02
CA PRO A 421 -28.13 -3.73 16.75
C PRO A 421 -28.71 -5.13 16.48
N THR A 422 -28.99 -5.40 15.20
CA THR A 422 -29.47 -6.69 14.67
C THR A 422 -28.41 -7.79 14.68
N ALA A 423 -28.83 -9.01 15.00
CA ALA A 423 -28.01 -10.23 15.00
C ALA A 423 -27.59 -10.67 13.57
N PRO A 424 -26.45 -11.38 13.41
CA PRO A 424 -25.98 -11.88 12.12
C PRO A 424 -26.72 -13.17 11.68
N PRO A 425 -26.91 -13.40 10.36
CA PRO A 425 -27.55 -14.60 9.85
C PRO A 425 -26.66 -15.85 9.95
N GLN A 426 -27.28 -16.96 10.35
CA GLN A 426 -26.69 -18.30 10.46
C GLN A 426 -26.46 -18.95 9.08
N GLN A 427 -25.34 -19.64 8.92
CA GLN A 427 -25.02 -20.50 7.77
C GLN A 427 -25.81 -21.82 7.81
N PRO A 428 -26.21 -22.39 6.66
CA PRO A 428 -26.64 -23.79 6.57
C PRO A 428 -25.44 -24.77 6.50
N PRO A 429 -25.63 -26.04 6.91
CA PRO A 429 -24.54 -27.00 7.06
C PRO A 429 -24.02 -27.59 5.74
N TYR A 430 -22.75 -28.00 5.79
CA TYR A 430 -22.02 -28.75 4.77
C TYR A 430 -22.71 -30.06 4.36
N ASN A 431 -22.69 -30.33 3.05
CA ASN A 431 -22.48 -31.66 2.45
C ASN A 431 -21.52 -31.50 1.27
#